data_AF-A0A2B7Z8Z4-F1
#
_entry.id   AF-A0A2B7Z8Z4-F1
#
_cell.length_a   1.000
_cell.length_b   1.000
_cell.length_c   1.000
_cell.angle_alpha   90.00
_cell.angle_beta   90.00
_cell.angle_gamma   90.00
#
_symmetry.space_group_name_H-M   'P 1'
#
loop_
_entity.id
_entity.type
_entity.pdbx_description
1 polymer ?
#
loop_
_entity_poly.entity_id
_entity_poly.type
_entity_poly.pdbx_seq_one_letter_code
_entity_poly.pdbx_strand_id
1 'polypeptide(L)'
;MADSPAVFIPLDPREQPILDQLLVIRDALLLLKQDKSRYIKSQDVLHYHDQVVEQVQRLNAIRTEHILEHNRVDNVLDDCFQLISLLFLTVGRNNEAPAAYAMASTIKRLLDHLKEAAFFSQKDLDSVSKTLDTMQENISRGKETYSPDLLKLLEVRLETCRKQLAELQHELSFLSPELAPTHETLVSILRSTSAANTRSKFSGSEVISFQEQLKAIQDSMKEGNFVGANGSIPEGQEIVKALLERCWKWSEIVLERRGQIDERFRDPYSKLLEIRNQLDRLVMTQAWSLRETDLFMYQRKLNKIDESRVDGNFLDSDGKPADIHAQRTLLYLIRRSYALIYGLLISSEPVSEALLPIYNQLQTLRKCLIEVKESGGVSNSRELYPYSMKLNSIDNMRVDGKFYVGNDLPEGQGSVNELLAQCYDLCYELRADTEEGGESK
;
A
#
# COMPACT_ATOMS: atom_id res chain seq x y z
N MET A 1 -13.42 -4.12 21.76
CA MET A 1 -13.15 -2.86 22.48
C MET A 1 -11.85 -2.30 21.93
N ALA A 2 -11.94 -1.25 21.13
CA ALA A 2 -10.80 -0.64 20.46
C ALA A 2 -10.34 0.57 21.27
N ASP A 3 -9.32 0.39 22.11
CA ASP A 3 -8.69 1.50 22.81
C ASP A 3 -7.85 2.32 21.82
N SER A 4 -8.32 3.53 21.53
CA SER A 4 -7.57 4.58 20.84
C SER A 4 -6.36 5.03 21.70
N PRO A 5 -5.28 5.54 21.10
CA PRO A 5 -4.07 5.96 21.83
C PRO A 5 -4.39 7.01 22.91
N ALA A 6 -3.65 6.94 24.02
CA ALA A 6 -3.83 7.86 25.14
C ALA A 6 -3.41 9.28 24.76
N VAL A 7 -4.38 10.21 24.66
CA VAL A 7 -4.13 11.65 24.70
C VAL A 7 -5.02 12.25 25.78
N PHE A 8 -4.37 12.84 26.79
CA PHE A 8 -4.96 13.42 27.99
C PHE A 8 -4.95 14.95 27.90
N ILE A 9 -5.75 15.53 27.00
CA ILE A 9 -6.06 16.98 27.05
C ILE A 9 -7.58 17.10 27.22
N PRO A 10 -8.08 17.93 28.15
CA PRO A 10 -9.52 18.12 28.30
C PRO A 10 -10.11 18.64 26.99
N LEU A 11 -11.05 17.88 26.45
CA LEU A 11 -11.86 18.27 25.30
C LEU A 11 -12.58 19.59 25.62
N ASP A 12 -12.61 20.53 24.66
CA ASP A 12 -13.58 21.61 24.72
C ASP A 12 -14.97 20.97 24.92
N PRO A 13 -15.74 21.35 25.96
CA PRO A 13 -17.04 20.75 26.22
C PRO A 13 -17.98 20.78 25.01
N ARG A 14 -17.78 21.72 24.08
CA ARG A 14 -18.54 21.84 22.81
C ARG A 14 -18.20 20.74 21.80
N GLU A 15 -17.01 20.14 21.89
CA GLU A 15 -16.59 19.02 21.04
C GLU A 15 -17.08 17.66 21.56
N GLN A 16 -17.52 17.56 22.82
CA GLN A 16 -17.99 16.30 23.41
C GLN A 16 -19.17 15.66 22.64
N PRO A 17 -20.22 16.40 22.24
CA PRO A 17 -21.31 15.83 21.43
C PRO A 17 -20.84 15.32 20.06
N ILE A 18 -19.82 15.96 19.48
CA ILE A 18 -19.23 15.54 18.20
C ILE A 18 -18.47 14.22 18.40
N LEU A 19 -17.66 14.14 19.47
CA LEU A 19 -16.96 12.91 19.83
C LEU A 19 -17.93 11.74 20.03
N ASP A 20 -19.01 11.95 20.79
CA ASP A 20 -20.00 10.92 21.07
C ASP A 20 -20.65 10.41 19.77
N GLN A 21 -21.00 11.31 18.85
CA GLN A 21 -21.56 10.93 17.56
C GLN A 21 -20.53 10.20 16.67
N LEU A 22 -19.28 10.66 16.62
CA LEU A 22 -18.22 10.00 15.86
C LEU A 22 -17.93 8.59 16.38
N LEU A 23 -17.99 8.36 17.70
CA LEU A 23 -17.85 7.03 18.30
C LEU A 23 -18.97 6.09 17.83
N VAL A 24 -20.22 6.56 17.82
CA VAL A 24 -21.37 5.79 17.31
C VAL A 24 -21.19 5.44 15.83
N ILE A 25 -20.78 6.42 15.00
CA ILE A 25 -20.54 6.19 13.58
C ILE A 25 -19.40 5.19 13.37
N ARG A 26 -18.29 5.33 14.11
CA ARG A 26 -17.15 4.41 14.02
C ARG A 26 -17.57 2.98 14.36
N ASP A 27 -18.34 2.79 15.43
CA ASP A 27 -18.78 1.46 15.84
C ASP A 27 -19.74 0.84 14.80
N ALA A 28 -20.60 1.65 14.17
CA ALA A 28 -21.44 1.21 13.06
C ALA A 28 -20.63 0.83 11.80
N LEU A 29 -19.60 1.61 11.45
CA LEU A 29 -18.67 1.30 10.35
C LEU A 29 -17.90 -0.01 10.62
N LEU A 30 -17.50 -0.25 11.88
CA LEU A 30 -16.85 -1.50 12.29
C LEU A 30 -17.79 -2.71 12.18
N LEU A 31 -19.07 -2.54 12.52
CA LEU A 31 -20.08 -3.59 12.32
C LEU A 31 -20.30 -3.88 10.84
N LEU A 32 -20.43 -2.85 10.00
CA LEU A 32 -20.55 -2.99 8.55
C LEU A 32 -19.36 -3.75 7.95
N LYS A 33 -18.15 -3.44 8.40
CA LYS A 33 -16.93 -4.17 8.02
C LYS A 33 -17.00 -5.66 8.41
N GLN A 34 -17.51 -5.97 9.60
CA GLN A 34 -17.50 -7.33 10.16
C GLN A 34 -18.55 -8.25 9.53
N ASP A 35 -19.65 -7.70 9.02
CA ASP A 35 -20.70 -8.49 8.38
C ASP A 35 -20.24 -9.05 7.03
N LYS A 36 -19.79 -10.31 7.02
CA LYS A 36 -19.43 -11.07 5.82
C LYS A 36 -20.61 -11.84 5.21
N SER A 37 -21.84 -11.72 5.75
CA SER A 37 -22.99 -12.49 5.27
C SER A 37 -23.59 -11.93 3.98
N ARG A 38 -23.34 -10.65 3.69
CA ARG A 38 -23.77 -9.94 2.50
C ARG A 38 -22.63 -9.06 1.97
N TYR A 39 -22.70 -8.71 0.69
CA TYR A 39 -21.82 -7.68 0.15
C TYR A 39 -22.25 -6.31 0.67
N ILE A 40 -21.28 -5.40 0.79
CA ILE A 40 -21.53 -4.04 1.27
C ILE A 40 -22.07 -3.18 0.13
N LYS A 41 -23.16 -2.44 0.36
CA LYS A 41 -23.76 -1.56 -0.66
C LYS A 41 -23.19 -0.15 -0.58
N SER A 42 -23.05 0.50 -1.75
CA SER A 42 -22.58 1.88 -1.84
C SER A 42 -23.43 2.86 -1.04
N GLN A 43 -24.76 2.65 -0.98
CA GLN A 43 -25.69 3.52 -0.25
C GLN A 43 -25.43 3.50 1.27
N ASP A 44 -25.11 2.34 1.84
CA ASP A 44 -24.82 2.21 3.27
C ASP A 44 -23.53 2.96 3.63
N VAL A 45 -22.52 2.91 2.75
CA VAL A 45 -21.26 3.62 2.94
C VAL A 45 -21.45 5.14 2.81
N LEU A 46 -22.20 5.59 1.81
CA LEU A 46 -22.54 7.00 1.61
C LEU A 46 -23.28 7.60 2.81
N HIS A 47 -24.22 6.84 3.38
CA HIS A 47 -24.95 7.28 4.56
C HIS A 47 -24.04 7.64 5.75
N TYR A 48 -23.06 6.78 6.06
CA TYR A 48 -22.11 7.08 7.14
C TYR A 48 -21.10 8.15 6.75
N HIS A 49 -20.68 8.20 5.48
CA HIS A 49 -19.83 9.29 4.98
C HIS A 49 -20.47 10.66 5.24
N ASP A 50 -21.74 10.83 4.88
CA ASP A 50 -22.44 12.11 5.02
C ASP A 50 -22.57 12.52 6.50
N GLN A 51 -22.82 11.56 7.39
CA GLN A 51 -22.83 11.81 8.83
C GLN A 51 -21.47 12.28 9.38
N VAL A 52 -20.37 11.69 8.90
CA VAL A 52 -19.02 12.12 9.31
C VAL A 52 -18.71 13.53 8.78
N VAL A 53 -19.09 13.82 7.54
CA VAL A 53 -18.92 15.15 6.94
C VAL A 53 -19.71 16.21 7.73
N GLU A 54 -20.93 15.91 8.18
CA GLU A 54 -21.69 16.79 9.06
C GLU A 54 -20.94 17.07 10.38
N GLN A 55 -20.31 16.05 10.98
CA GLN A 55 -19.50 16.24 12.18
C GLN A 55 -18.27 17.11 11.92
N VAL A 56 -17.62 16.99 10.75
CA VAL A 56 -16.51 17.87 10.35
C VAL A 56 -16.96 19.32 10.25
N GLN A 57 -18.11 19.59 9.64
CA GLN A 57 -18.63 20.95 9.52
C GLN A 57 -18.91 21.58 10.89
N ARG A 58 -19.52 20.81 11.80
CA ARG A 58 -19.75 21.24 13.19
C ARG A 58 -18.44 21.51 13.92
N LEU A 59 -17.44 20.63 13.73
CA LEU A 59 -16.13 20.77 14.36
C LEU A 59 -15.41 22.03 13.84
N ASN A 60 -15.42 22.26 12.53
CA ASN A 60 -14.83 23.45 11.91
C ASN A 60 -15.50 24.74 12.42
N ALA A 61 -16.82 24.72 12.63
CA ALA A 61 -17.55 25.87 13.18
C ALA A 61 -17.19 26.20 14.64
N ILE A 62 -16.73 25.21 15.43
CA ILE A 62 -16.25 25.40 16.81
C ILE A 62 -14.80 25.90 16.82
N ARG A 63 -13.98 25.37 15.90
CA ARG A 63 -12.52 25.59 15.86
C ARG A 63 -12.07 26.83 15.08
N THR A 64 -12.99 27.71 14.66
CA THR A 64 -12.72 28.91 13.85
C THR A 64 -11.72 29.90 14.47
N GLU A 65 -11.58 29.92 15.80
CA GLU A 65 -10.82 30.96 16.52
C GLU A 65 -9.52 30.47 17.19
N HIS A 66 -9.24 29.15 17.19
CA HIS A 66 -8.09 28.59 17.88
C HIS A 66 -7.40 27.46 17.10
N ILE A 67 -6.06 27.50 17.04
CA ILE A 67 -5.25 26.34 16.67
C ILE A 67 -5.28 25.39 17.88
N LEU A 68 -6.14 24.37 17.83
CA LEU A 68 -6.20 23.37 18.87
C LEU A 68 -5.16 22.28 18.61
N GLU A 69 -4.48 21.85 19.68
CA GLU A 69 -3.63 20.66 19.64
C GLU A 69 -4.48 19.41 19.35
N HIS A 70 -3.88 18.45 18.64
CA HIS A 70 -4.51 17.20 18.24
C HIS A 70 -5.06 16.44 19.46
N ASN A 71 -6.35 16.12 19.45
CA ASN A 71 -7.04 15.55 20.61
C ASN A 71 -7.78 14.24 20.29
N ARG A 72 -8.62 13.79 21.22
CA ARG A 72 -9.38 12.53 21.06
C ARG A 72 -10.40 12.57 19.92
N VAL A 73 -11.03 13.72 19.65
CA VAL A 73 -11.95 13.89 18.51
C VAL A 73 -11.20 13.65 17.22
N ASP A 74 -10.01 14.22 17.07
CA ASP A 74 -9.18 14.06 15.86
C ASP A 74 -8.78 12.60 15.63
N ASN A 75 -8.45 11.88 16.69
CA ASN A 75 -8.17 10.44 16.60
C ASN A 75 -9.39 9.66 16.10
N VAL A 76 -10.56 9.83 16.72
CA VAL A 76 -11.76 9.09 16.32
C VAL A 76 -12.22 9.49 14.91
N LEU A 77 -12.08 10.76 14.55
CA LEU A 77 -12.36 11.25 13.21
C LEU A 77 -11.44 10.60 12.16
N ASP A 78 -10.15 10.45 12.48
CA ASP A 78 -9.20 9.73 11.62
C ASP A 78 -9.59 8.24 11.47
N ASP A 79 -10.05 7.58 12.54
CA ASP A 79 -10.60 6.21 12.48
C ASP A 79 -11.78 6.12 11.50
N CYS A 80 -12.74 7.04 11.62
CA CYS A 80 -13.91 7.10 10.76
C CYS A 80 -13.54 7.27 9.30
N PHE A 81 -12.65 8.22 8.98
CA PHE A 81 -12.22 8.45 7.61
C PHE A 81 -11.37 7.33 7.03
N GLN A 82 -10.52 6.69 7.83
CA GLN A 82 -9.80 5.48 7.41
C GLN A 82 -10.79 4.37 7.04
N LEU A 83 -11.80 4.11 7.88
CA LEU A 83 -12.83 3.09 7.62
C LEU A 83 -13.66 3.43 6.39
N ILE A 84 -14.15 4.68 6.26
CA ILE A 84 -14.91 5.14 5.10
C ILE A 84 -14.09 4.98 3.83
N SER A 85 -12.84 5.43 3.82
CA SER A 85 -11.98 5.32 2.66
C SER A 85 -11.79 3.88 2.20
N LEU A 86 -11.54 2.95 3.14
CA LEU A 86 -11.44 1.53 2.80
C LEU A 86 -12.77 0.92 2.35
N LEU A 87 -13.90 1.37 2.91
CA LEU A 87 -15.24 0.96 2.46
C LEU A 87 -15.53 1.44 1.04
N PHE A 88 -15.12 2.66 0.68
CA PHE A 88 -15.20 3.18 -0.68
C PHE A 88 -14.44 2.28 -1.66
N LEU A 89 -13.26 1.80 -1.28
CA LEU A 89 -12.52 0.81 -2.09
C LEU A 89 -13.30 -0.50 -2.20
N THR A 90 -13.81 -1.04 -1.09
CA THR A 90 -14.58 -2.31 -1.09
C THR A 90 -15.86 -2.25 -1.91
N VAL A 91 -16.51 -1.10 -2.01
CA VAL A 91 -17.69 -0.93 -2.87
C VAL A 91 -17.32 -0.54 -4.31
N GLY A 92 -16.05 -0.50 -4.69
CA GLY A 92 -15.59 -0.22 -6.06
C GLY A 92 -15.55 1.26 -6.45
N ARG A 93 -15.60 2.19 -5.49
CA ARG A 93 -15.60 3.65 -5.70
C ARG A 93 -14.20 4.25 -5.51
N ASN A 94 -13.19 3.57 -6.04
CA ASN A 94 -11.76 3.87 -5.81
C ASN A 94 -11.34 5.22 -6.40
N ASN A 95 -12.06 5.67 -7.42
CA ASN A 95 -11.76 6.88 -8.19
C ASN A 95 -12.38 8.16 -7.62
N GLU A 96 -12.89 8.11 -6.40
CA GLU A 96 -13.58 9.21 -5.72
C GLU A 96 -12.77 9.80 -4.57
N ALA A 97 -13.03 11.06 -4.24
CA ALA A 97 -12.25 11.78 -3.24
C ALA A 97 -12.16 11.08 -1.87
N PRO A 98 -13.26 10.54 -1.29
CA PRO A 98 -13.17 9.86 0.02
C PRO A 98 -12.27 8.63 0.03
N ALA A 99 -12.11 7.95 -1.11
CA ALA A 99 -11.25 6.77 -1.24
C ALA A 99 -9.75 7.10 -1.03
N ALA A 100 -9.35 8.36 -1.17
CA ALA A 100 -7.96 8.79 -1.06
C ALA A 100 -7.41 8.77 0.38
N TYR A 101 -8.26 8.79 1.42
CA TYR A 101 -7.81 9.07 2.80
C TYR A 101 -6.88 7.98 3.38
N ALA A 102 -7.24 6.71 3.25
CA ALA A 102 -6.43 5.59 3.77
C ALA A 102 -5.10 5.47 3.01
N MET A 103 -5.11 5.74 1.70
CA MET A 103 -3.91 5.81 0.88
C MET A 103 -3.00 6.96 1.32
N ALA A 104 -3.52 8.18 1.47
CA ALA A 104 -2.76 9.35 1.93
C ALA A 104 -2.10 9.10 3.29
N SER A 105 -2.84 8.50 4.22
CA SER A 105 -2.34 8.18 5.57
C SER A 105 -1.23 7.13 5.53
N THR A 106 -1.34 6.14 4.64
CA THR A 106 -0.31 5.11 4.43
C THR A 106 0.93 5.70 3.77
N ILE A 107 0.77 6.55 2.75
CA ILE A 107 1.87 7.26 2.09
C ILE A 107 2.63 8.13 3.08
N LYS A 108 1.93 8.90 3.93
CA LYS A 108 2.57 9.72 4.96
C LYS A 108 3.50 8.88 5.85
N ARG A 109 3.00 7.76 6.38
CA ARG A 109 3.80 6.85 7.22
C ARG A 109 4.98 6.24 6.47
N LEU A 110 4.80 5.91 5.19
CA LEU A 110 5.91 5.45 4.35
C LEU A 110 6.98 6.52 4.20
N LEU A 111 6.61 7.76 3.86
CA LEU A 111 7.56 8.86 3.70
C LEU A 111 8.30 9.18 5.01
N ASP A 112 7.59 9.21 6.14
CA ASP A 112 8.19 9.36 7.48
C ASP A 112 9.26 8.27 7.71
N HIS A 113 8.96 7.03 7.37
CA HIS A 113 9.89 5.92 7.53
C HIS A 113 11.04 5.90 6.51
N LEU A 114 10.85 6.39 5.28
CA LEU A 114 11.92 6.52 4.30
C LEU A 114 12.91 7.60 4.76
N LYS A 115 12.40 8.73 5.26
CA LYS A 115 13.18 9.80 5.86
C LYS A 115 13.99 9.30 7.06
N GLU A 116 13.35 8.60 7.99
CA GLU A 116 14.01 8.00 9.15
C GLU A 116 15.05 6.94 8.75
N ALA A 117 14.75 6.13 7.73
CA ALA A 117 15.66 5.09 7.25
C ALA A 117 16.93 5.69 6.65
N ALA A 118 16.81 6.79 5.91
CA ALA A 118 17.87 7.39 5.08
C ALA A 118 18.46 6.38 4.06
N PHE A 119 17.63 5.46 3.56
CA PHE A 119 17.95 4.60 2.41
C PHE A 119 16.66 4.27 1.64
N PHE A 120 16.58 4.73 0.40
CA PHE A 120 15.42 4.58 -0.46
C PHE A 120 15.83 4.74 -1.92
N SER A 121 15.07 4.16 -2.85
CA SER A 121 15.36 4.21 -4.28
C SER A 121 14.45 5.22 -4.99
N GLN A 122 14.87 5.68 -6.18
CA GLN A 122 14.05 6.56 -7.01
C GLN A 122 12.69 5.91 -7.33
N LYS A 123 12.68 4.59 -7.58
CA LYS A 123 11.47 3.81 -7.85
C LYS A 123 10.46 3.84 -6.71
N ASP A 124 10.92 3.88 -5.46
CA ASP A 124 10.03 4.03 -4.30
C ASP A 124 9.30 5.38 -4.35
N LEU A 125 10.02 6.45 -4.70
CA LEU A 125 9.48 7.80 -4.76
C LEU A 125 8.58 8.01 -5.97
N ASP A 126 8.93 7.46 -7.14
CA ASP A 126 8.15 7.55 -8.36
C ASP A 126 6.77 6.88 -8.21
N SER A 127 6.73 5.72 -7.54
CA SER A 127 5.48 5.03 -7.23
C SER A 127 4.57 5.91 -6.36
N VAL A 128 5.12 6.53 -5.32
CA VAL A 128 4.37 7.43 -4.42
C VAL A 128 3.90 8.68 -5.18
N SER A 129 4.76 9.28 -6.01
CA SER A 129 4.42 10.46 -6.82
C SER A 129 3.21 10.18 -7.71
N LYS A 130 3.28 9.11 -8.50
CA LYS A 130 2.19 8.72 -9.41
C LYS A 130 0.88 8.51 -8.66
N THR A 131 0.94 7.87 -7.49
CA THR A 131 -0.24 7.62 -6.66
C THR A 131 -0.84 8.93 -6.12
N LEU A 132 -0.01 9.87 -5.66
CA LEU A 132 -0.46 11.19 -5.20
C LEU A 132 -1.09 12.01 -6.35
N ASP A 133 -0.57 11.90 -7.56
CA ASP A 133 -1.11 12.58 -8.74
C ASP A 133 -2.50 12.04 -9.10
N THR A 134 -2.67 10.71 -9.16
CA THR A 134 -3.99 10.09 -9.36
C THR A 134 -4.99 10.49 -8.27
N MET A 135 -4.57 10.53 -7.00
CA MET A 135 -5.44 10.96 -5.90
C MET A 135 -5.86 12.43 -6.06
N GLN A 136 -4.95 13.30 -6.52
CA GLN A 136 -5.27 14.70 -6.77
C GLN A 136 -6.25 14.90 -7.92
N GLU A 137 -6.13 14.11 -8.99
CA GLU A 137 -7.11 14.08 -10.07
C GLU A 137 -8.48 13.66 -9.56
N ASN A 138 -8.56 12.59 -8.75
CA ASN A 138 -9.79 12.11 -8.14
C ASN A 138 -10.46 13.18 -7.26
N ILE A 139 -9.67 13.86 -6.42
CA ILE A 139 -10.14 14.98 -5.57
C ILE A 139 -10.63 16.14 -6.44
N SER A 140 -9.91 16.47 -7.51
CA SER A 140 -10.27 17.57 -8.40
C SER A 140 -11.57 17.32 -9.15
N ARG A 141 -11.83 16.08 -9.59
CA ARG A 141 -13.12 15.67 -10.16
C ARG A 141 -14.26 15.73 -9.14
N GLY A 142 -13.97 15.50 -7.87
CA GLY A 142 -14.94 15.49 -6.78
C GLY A 142 -15.45 16.86 -6.33
N LYS A 143 -14.97 17.98 -6.90
CA LYS A 143 -15.29 19.35 -6.46
C LYS A 143 -16.77 19.71 -6.47
N GLU A 144 -17.52 19.16 -7.41
CA GLU A 144 -18.96 19.40 -7.53
C GLU A 144 -19.81 18.41 -6.72
N THR A 145 -19.22 17.29 -6.30
CA THR A 145 -19.92 16.18 -5.65
C THR A 145 -19.75 16.19 -4.13
N TYR A 146 -18.59 16.58 -3.64
CA TYR A 146 -18.19 16.45 -2.25
C TYR A 146 -18.11 17.80 -1.54
N SER A 147 -18.31 17.78 -0.22
CA SER A 147 -18.22 18.99 0.62
C SER A 147 -16.84 19.65 0.50
N PRO A 148 -16.77 21.00 0.38
CA PRO A 148 -15.51 21.73 0.37
C PRO A 148 -14.63 21.46 1.59
N ASP A 149 -15.22 21.23 2.76
CA ASP A 149 -14.48 20.93 4.00
C ASP A 149 -13.72 19.60 3.90
N LEU A 150 -14.36 18.56 3.33
CA LEU A 150 -13.73 17.27 3.11
C LEU A 150 -12.60 17.37 2.07
N LEU A 151 -12.86 18.06 0.96
CA LEU A 151 -11.86 18.24 -0.08
C LEU A 151 -10.66 19.00 0.47
N LYS A 152 -10.89 20.05 1.28
CA LYS A 152 -9.81 20.79 1.94
C LYS A 152 -9.00 19.91 2.88
N LEU A 153 -9.64 19.06 3.67
CA LEU A 153 -8.97 18.10 4.55
C LEU A 153 -8.05 17.15 3.75
N LEU A 154 -8.54 16.62 2.63
CA LEU A 154 -7.76 15.73 1.76
C LEU A 154 -6.60 16.48 1.10
N GLU A 155 -6.84 17.67 0.55
CA GLU A 155 -5.81 18.51 -0.07
C GLU A 155 -4.65 18.82 0.89
N VAL A 156 -4.95 19.18 2.15
CA VAL A 156 -3.92 19.43 3.17
C VAL A 156 -3.07 18.18 3.44
N ARG A 157 -3.70 17.00 3.46
CA ARG A 157 -2.99 15.72 3.65
C ARG A 157 -2.10 15.40 2.44
N LEU A 158 -2.61 15.55 1.23
CA LEU A 158 -1.83 15.34 0.01
C LEU A 158 -0.64 16.30 -0.07
N GLU A 159 -0.84 17.58 0.26
CA GLU A 159 0.23 18.57 0.26
C GLU A 159 1.32 18.24 1.29
N THR A 160 0.92 17.76 2.47
CA THR A 160 1.88 17.27 3.48
C THR A 160 2.74 16.13 2.91
N CYS A 161 2.11 15.14 2.26
CA CYS A 161 2.83 14.05 1.62
C CYS A 161 3.74 14.54 0.48
N ARG A 162 3.27 15.49 -0.35
CA ARG A 162 4.08 16.07 -1.43
C ARG A 162 5.31 16.80 -0.92
N LYS A 163 5.18 17.59 0.14
CA LYS A 163 6.32 18.27 0.76
C LYS A 163 7.36 17.26 1.24
N GLN A 164 6.94 16.21 1.95
CA GLN A 164 7.85 15.16 2.41
C GLN A 164 8.49 14.40 1.23
N LEU A 165 7.72 14.09 0.19
CA LEU A 165 8.24 13.47 -1.03
C LEU A 165 9.29 14.36 -1.71
N ALA A 166 9.04 15.66 -1.82
CA ALA A 166 9.97 16.62 -2.41
C ALA A 166 11.27 16.73 -1.61
N GLU A 167 11.21 16.67 -0.27
CA GLU A 167 12.40 16.60 0.58
C GLU A 167 13.26 15.37 0.26
N LEU A 168 12.63 14.18 0.14
CA LEU A 168 13.34 12.93 -0.20
C LEU A 168 13.87 12.93 -1.64
N GLN A 169 13.13 13.48 -2.59
CA GLN A 169 13.59 13.62 -3.98
C GLN A 169 14.79 14.57 -4.07
N HIS A 170 14.78 15.66 -3.30
CA HIS A 170 15.91 16.58 -3.20
C HIS A 170 17.15 15.89 -2.62
N GLU A 171 17.00 15.03 -1.61
CA GLU A 171 18.12 14.22 -1.09
C GLU A 171 18.75 13.31 -2.16
N LEU A 172 17.94 12.68 -3.04
CA LEU A 172 18.48 11.89 -4.15
C LEU A 172 19.08 12.73 -5.28
N SER A 173 18.68 14.00 -5.42
CA SER A 173 19.19 14.88 -6.49
C SER A 173 20.70 15.15 -6.39
N PHE A 174 21.29 14.93 -5.21
CA PHE A 174 22.74 15.02 -5.00
C PHE A 174 23.52 13.81 -5.56
N LEU A 175 22.84 12.71 -5.93
CA LEU A 175 23.47 11.53 -6.50
C LEU A 175 23.65 11.70 -8.01
N SER A 176 24.88 11.53 -8.49
CA SER A 176 25.12 11.53 -9.92
C SER A 176 24.48 10.30 -10.61
N PRO A 177 24.12 10.41 -11.91
CA PRO A 177 23.55 9.28 -12.67
C PRO A 177 24.47 8.04 -12.70
N GLU A 178 25.79 8.23 -12.64
CA GLU A 178 26.76 7.14 -12.60
C GLU A 178 26.70 6.33 -11.30
N LEU A 179 26.32 6.97 -10.18
CA LEU A 179 26.23 6.33 -8.86
C LEU A 179 24.86 5.75 -8.55
N ALA A 180 23.82 6.17 -9.26
CA ALA A 180 22.45 5.73 -9.03
C ALA A 180 22.30 4.18 -9.07
N PRO A 181 22.89 3.42 -10.03
CA PRO A 181 22.80 1.96 -10.05
C PRO A 181 23.45 1.30 -8.82
N THR A 182 24.60 1.81 -8.40
CA THR A 182 25.30 1.30 -7.20
C THR A 182 24.49 1.59 -5.95
N HIS A 183 23.95 2.80 -5.82
CA HIS A 183 23.06 3.17 -4.73
C HIS A 183 21.82 2.26 -4.66
N GLU A 184 21.12 2.04 -5.78
CA GLU A 184 19.98 1.12 -5.85
C GLU A 184 20.35 -0.32 -5.41
N THR A 185 21.51 -0.79 -5.85
CA THR A 185 22.02 -2.12 -5.48
C THR A 185 22.26 -2.21 -3.97
N LEU A 186 22.87 -1.19 -3.37
CA LEU A 186 23.12 -1.15 -1.92
C LEU A 186 21.81 -1.07 -1.11
N VAL A 187 20.83 -0.27 -1.56
CA VAL A 187 19.48 -0.24 -0.97
C VAL A 187 18.84 -1.64 -1.01
N SER A 188 18.95 -2.33 -2.14
CA SER A 188 18.45 -3.70 -2.32
C SER A 188 19.14 -4.70 -1.37
N ILE A 189 20.46 -4.65 -1.27
CA ILE A 189 21.24 -5.52 -0.36
C ILE A 189 20.83 -5.28 1.10
N LEU A 190 20.68 -4.02 1.52
CA LEU A 190 20.31 -3.70 2.90
C LEU A 190 18.89 -4.22 3.24
N ARG A 191 17.94 -4.06 2.32
CA ARG A 191 16.57 -4.60 2.45
C ARG A 191 16.56 -6.12 2.48
N SER A 192 17.34 -6.76 1.61
CA SER A 192 17.42 -8.22 1.49
C SER A 192 18.10 -8.86 2.70
N THR A 193 19.15 -8.23 3.23
CA THR A 193 19.81 -8.65 4.48
C THR A 193 18.85 -8.56 5.67
N SER A 194 18.05 -7.48 5.74
CA SER A 194 17.01 -7.33 6.77
C SER A 194 15.89 -8.37 6.63
N ALA A 195 15.51 -8.72 5.39
CA ALA A 195 14.56 -9.80 5.13
C ALA A 195 15.11 -11.16 5.60
N ALA A 196 16.35 -11.50 5.25
CA ALA A 196 17.02 -12.72 5.66
C ALA A 196 17.07 -12.87 7.19
N ASN A 197 17.33 -11.78 7.91
CA ASN A 197 17.34 -11.73 9.38
C ASN A 197 15.98 -12.09 10.02
N THR A 198 14.87 -11.96 9.29
CA THR A 198 13.51 -12.24 9.81
C THR A 198 12.88 -13.52 9.25
N ARG A 199 13.66 -14.34 8.54
CA ARG A 199 13.17 -15.63 8.04
C ARG A 199 13.01 -16.63 9.18
N SER A 200 12.01 -17.51 9.05
CA SER A 200 11.80 -18.61 10.00
C SER A 200 12.99 -19.56 10.09
N LYS A 201 13.75 -19.70 9.00
CA LYS A 201 15.03 -20.39 8.95
C LYS A 201 16.08 -19.43 8.42
N PHE A 202 16.99 -19.01 9.29
CA PHE A 202 18.10 -18.14 8.91
C PHE A 202 19.05 -18.85 7.93
N SER A 203 19.41 -18.16 6.85
CA SER A 203 20.36 -18.64 5.84
C SER A 203 21.62 -17.78 5.87
N GLY A 204 22.68 -18.28 6.52
CA GLY A 204 23.96 -17.58 6.54
C GLY A 204 24.59 -17.43 5.16
N SER A 205 24.43 -18.44 4.28
CA SER A 205 24.96 -18.41 2.91
C SER A 205 24.32 -17.32 2.05
N GLU A 206 23.04 -17.00 2.28
CA GLU A 206 22.36 -15.89 1.61
C GLU A 206 22.96 -14.53 2.03
N VAL A 207 23.27 -14.35 3.30
CA VAL A 207 23.89 -13.10 3.77
C VAL A 207 25.34 -13.00 3.29
N ILE A 208 26.06 -14.12 3.19
CA ILE A 208 27.41 -14.16 2.63
C ILE A 208 27.41 -13.79 1.14
N SER A 209 26.43 -14.25 0.35
CA SER A 209 26.34 -13.86 -1.07
C SER A 209 26.04 -12.37 -1.25
N PHE A 210 25.38 -11.72 -0.29
CA PHE A 210 25.29 -10.26 -0.25
C PHE A 210 26.64 -9.62 0.08
N GLN A 211 27.42 -10.16 1.01
CA GLN A 211 28.78 -9.66 1.30
C GLN A 211 29.72 -9.79 0.09
N GLU A 212 29.58 -10.84 -0.73
CA GLU A 212 30.32 -10.99 -1.99
C GLU A 212 29.98 -9.86 -2.98
N GLN A 213 28.70 -9.48 -3.09
CA GLN A 213 28.30 -8.33 -3.90
C GLN A 213 28.84 -7.00 -3.34
N LEU A 214 28.80 -6.80 -2.03
CA LEU A 214 29.39 -5.62 -1.38
C LEU A 214 30.90 -5.53 -1.64
N LYS A 215 31.59 -6.67 -1.60
CA LYS A 215 33.01 -6.76 -1.92
C LYS A 215 33.29 -6.42 -3.38
N ALA A 216 32.49 -6.94 -4.32
CA ALA A 216 32.63 -6.60 -5.73
C ALA A 216 32.44 -5.09 -5.99
N ILE A 217 31.48 -4.45 -5.29
CA ILE A 217 31.31 -3.00 -5.33
C ILE A 217 32.55 -2.29 -4.77
N GLN A 218 33.07 -2.75 -3.63
CA GLN A 218 34.27 -2.17 -3.02
C GLN A 218 35.53 -2.33 -3.88
N ASP A 219 35.71 -3.49 -4.51
CA ASP A 219 36.84 -3.79 -5.40
C ASP A 219 36.79 -2.95 -6.70
N SER A 220 35.61 -2.45 -7.07
CA SER A 220 35.46 -1.52 -8.19
C SER A 220 35.94 -0.09 -7.88
N MET A 221 36.11 0.24 -6.60
CA MET A 221 36.59 1.55 -6.15
C MET A 221 38.11 1.66 -6.34
N LYS A 222 38.59 2.85 -6.71
CA LYS A 222 40.02 3.16 -6.84
C LYS A 222 40.43 4.10 -5.72
N GLU A 223 41.45 3.71 -4.95
CA GLU A 223 41.96 4.51 -3.81
C GLU A 223 40.84 4.90 -2.82
N GLY A 224 39.85 4.02 -2.65
CA GLY A 224 38.71 4.28 -1.78
C GLY A 224 37.66 5.24 -2.35
N ASN A 225 37.67 5.53 -3.66
CA ASN A 225 36.67 6.35 -4.36
C ASN A 225 36.02 5.57 -5.51
N PHE A 226 34.72 5.77 -5.72
CA PHE A 226 34.08 5.52 -7.01
C PHE A 226 34.62 6.52 -8.04
N VAL A 227 34.88 6.02 -9.24
CA VAL A 227 35.50 6.81 -10.30
C VAL A 227 34.67 6.65 -11.57
N GLY A 228 34.24 7.75 -12.16
CA GLY A 228 33.51 7.79 -13.42
C GLY A 228 34.37 7.37 -14.62
N ALA A 229 33.74 7.21 -15.79
CA ALA A 229 34.41 6.76 -17.01
C ALA A 229 35.60 7.65 -17.44
N ASN A 230 35.56 8.94 -17.08
CA ASN A 230 36.58 9.95 -17.36
C ASN A 230 37.67 10.06 -16.27
N GLY A 231 37.64 9.21 -15.24
CA GLY A 231 38.57 9.32 -14.11
C GLY A 231 38.17 10.31 -13.02
N SER A 232 37.04 11.01 -13.16
CA SER A 232 36.54 11.96 -12.15
C SER A 232 35.82 11.27 -11.00
N ILE A 233 35.79 11.93 -9.83
CA ILE A 233 35.00 11.48 -8.68
C ILE A 233 33.57 11.98 -8.87
N PRO A 234 32.56 11.09 -8.95
CA PRO A 234 31.18 11.52 -9.13
C PRO A 234 30.61 12.22 -7.89
N GLU A 235 29.72 13.19 -8.11
CA GLU A 235 29.00 13.89 -7.03
C GLU A 235 28.08 12.94 -6.25
N GLY A 236 27.94 13.19 -4.94
CA GLY A 236 27.12 12.35 -4.06
C GLY A 236 27.78 11.04 -3.62
N GLN A 237 29.03 10.80 -3.99
CA GLN A 237 29.79 9.60 -3.61
C GLN A 237 29.78 9.28 -2.10
N GLU A 238 29.87 10.29 -1.23
CA GLU A 238 29.92 10.06 0.22
C GLU A 238 28.62 9.43 0.75
N ILE A 239 27.48 9.71 0.11
CA ILE A 239 26.19 9.07 0.40
C ILE A 239 26.28 7.56 0.12
N VAL A 240 26.84 7.20 -1.03
CA VAL A 240 26.99 5.79 -1.46
C VAL A 240 27.99 5.05 -0.58
N LYS A 241 29.11 5.69 -0.20
CA LYS A 241 30.09 5.11 0.73
C LYS A 241 29.50 4.86 2.12
N ALA A 242 28.78 5.83 2.67
CA ALA A 242 28.11 5.68 3.96
C ALA A 242 27.07 4.53 3.93
N LEU A 243 26.35 4.39 2.82
CA LEU A 243 25.43 3.28 2.62
C LEU A 243 26.15 1.93 2.49
N LEU A 244 27.28 1.87 1.76
CA LEU A 244 28.12 0.67 1.65
C LEU A 244 28.63 0.22 3.02
N GLU A 245 29.16 1.13 3.83
CA GLU A 245 29.59 0.83 5.20
C GLU A 245 28.42 0.32 6.06
N ARG A 246 27.25 0.94 5.94
CA ARG A 246 26.04 0.52 6.64
C ARG A 246 25.61 -0.90 6.25
N CYS A 247 25.72 -1.26 4.97
CA CYS A 247 25.45 -2.62 4.47
C CYS A 247 26.42 -3.63 5.08
N TRP A 248 27.73 -3.34 5.08
CA TRP A 248 28.75 -4.20 5.69
C TRP A 248 28.45 -4.43 7.18
N LYS A 249 28.35 -3.36 7.96
CA LYS A 249 28.06 -3.44 9.40
C LYS A 249 26.77 -4.20 9.69
N TRP A 250 25.73 -4.00 8.88
CA TRP A 250 24.47 -4.70 9.08
C TRP A 250 24.59 -6.21 8.77
N SER A 251 25.28 -6.57 7.69
CA SER A 251 25.50 -7.97 7.32
C SER A 251 26.27 -8.75 8.40
N GLU A 252 27.28 -8.14 9.01
CA GLU A 252 28.06 -8.72 10.11
C GLU A 252 27.20 -8.98 11.35
N ILE A 253 26.43 -7.98 11.78
CA ILE A 253 25.51 -8.08 12.92
C ILE A 253 24.47 -9.19 12.66
N VAL A 254 23.93 -9.28 11.44
CA VAL A 254 22.95 -10.31 11.09
C VAL A 254 23.57 -11.72 11.09
N LEU A 255 24.80 -11.88 10.63
CA LEU A 255 25.53 -13.16 10.68
C LEU A 255 25.88 -13.59 12.11
N GLU A 256 26.19 -12.63 12.99
CA GLU A 256 26.44 -12.85 14.41
C GLU A 256 25.16 -13.27 15.14
N ARG A 257 24.07 -12.49 14.96
CA ARG A 257 22.80 -12.70 15.67
C ARG A 257 21.95 -13.81 15.09
N ARG A 258 22.12 -14.16 13.80
CA ARG A 258 21.44 -15.26 13.11
C ARG A 258 19.91 -15.23 13.26
N GLY A 259 19.32 -14.04 13.18
CA GLY A 259 17.88 -13.81 13.36
C GLY A 259 17.36 -13.90 14.79
N GLN A 260 18.24 -14.10 15.79
CA GLN A 260 17.85 -14.10 17.19
C GLN A 260 17.70 -12.66 17.71
N ILE A 261 16.51 -12.36 18.20
CA ILE A 261 16.18 -11.06 18.78
C ILE A 261 16.34 -11.12 20.29
N ASP A 262 16.80 -10.01 20.87
CA ASP A 262 16.87 -9.83 22.32
C ASP A 262 15.49 -10.12 22.96
N GLU A 263 15.48 -10.97 23.98
CA GLU A 263 14.25 -11.44 24.64
C GLU A 263 13.37 -10.29 25.13
N ARG A 264 13.98 -9.15 25.52
CA ARG A 264 13.27 -7.93 25.95
C ARG A 264 12.31 -7.38 24.89
N PHE A 265 12.60 -7.63 23.61
CA PHE A 265 11.83 -7.13 22.47
C PHE A 265 11.09 -8.23 21.71
N ARG A 266 10.99 -9.42 22.31
CA ARG A 266 10.34 -10.58 21.68
C ARG A 266 8.86 -10.37 21.39
N ASP A 267 8.14 -9.71 22.28
CA ASP A 267 6.70 -9.42 22.11
C ASP A 267 6.42 -8.50 20.90
N PRO A 268 7.00 -7.28 20.81
CA PRO A 268 6.79 -6.44 19.63
C PRO A 268 7.32 -7.10 18.35
N TYR A 269 8.45 -7.82 18.41
CA TYR A 269 8.96 -8.58 17.26
C TYR A 269 7.97 -9.62 16.76
N SER A 270 7.41 -10.45 17.65
CA SER A 270 6.50 -11.53 17.27
C SER A 270 5.21 -10.98 16.64
N LYS A 271 4.66 -9.90 17.21
CA LYS A 271 3.48 -9.21 16.66
C LYS A 271 3.73 -8.63 15.27
N LEU A 272 4.85 -7.93 15.10
CA LEU A 272 5.23 -7.36 13.80
C LEU A 272 5.51 -8.43 12.76
N LEU A 273 6.19 -9.52 13.14
CA LEU A 273 6.46 -10.65 12.26
C LEU A 273 5.16 -11.33 11.82
N GLU A 274 4.21 -11.51 12.73
CA GLU A 274 2.88 -12.06 12.42
C GLU A 274 2.13 -11.18 11.42
N ILE A 275 2.05 -9.86 11.68
CA ILE A 275 1.42 -8.88 10.79
C ILE A 275 2.04 -8.94 9.40
N ARG A 276 3.38 -8.88 9.33
CA ARG A 276 4.12 -8.93 8.07
C ARG A 276 3.83 -10.22 7.30
N ASN A 277 3.84 -11.37 7.97
CA ASN A 277 3.57 -12.67 7.34
C ASN A 277 2.12 -12.82 6.87
N GLN A 278 1.16 -12.24 7.59
CA GLN A 278 -0.25 -12.23 7.16
C GLN A 278 -0.42 -11.34 5.92
N LEU A 279 0.19 -10.16 5.91
CA LEU A 279 0.16 -9.25 4.76
C LEU A 279 0.89 -9.83 3.52
N ASP A 280 2.08 -10.43 3.70
CA ASP A 280 2.83 -11.09 2.61
C ASP A 280 1.97 -12.21 1.97
N ARG A 281 1.24 -13.00 2.78
CA ARG A 281 0.32 -14.02 2.26
C ARG A 281 -0.80 -13.40 1.44
N LEU A 282 -1.42 -12.32 1.91
CA LEU A 282 -2.50 -11.64 1.19
C LEU A 282 -2.03 -11.16 -0.19
N VAL A 283 -0.83 -10.55 -0.25
CA VAL A 283 -0.21 -10.10 -1.51
C VAL A 283 0.06 -11.29 -2.44
N MET A 284 0.64 -12.38 -1.92
CA MET A 284 1.01 -13.55 -2.73
C MET A 284 -0.21 -14.27 -3.31
N THR A 285 -1.31 -14.38 -2.54
CA THR A 285 -2.51 -15.11 -2.98
C THR A 285 -3.47 -14.27 -3.81
N GLN A 286 -3.13 -12.99 -4.10
CA GLN A 286 -4.03 -11.99 -4.66
C GLN A 286 -5.42 -12.04 -3.98
N ALA A 287 -5.41 -12.11 -2.64
CA ALA A 287 -6.49 -12.71 -1.85
C ALA A 287 -7.90 -12.35 -2.36
N TRP A 288 -8.55 -13.30 -3.04
CA TRP A 288 -9.86 -13.15 -3.70
C TRP A 288 -10.99 -12.83 -2.70
N SER A 289 -10.74 -13.07 -1.40
CA SER A 289 -11.67 -12.87 -0.30
C SER A 289 -11.29 -11.71 0.64
N LEU A 290 -10.22 -10.97 0.34
CA LEU A 290 -9.84 -9.81 1.14
C LEU A 290 -10.83 -8.68 0.86
N ARG A 291 -11.47 -8.14 1.90
CA ARG A 291 -12.06 -6.80 1.78
C ARG A 291 -10.99 -5.79 2.16
N GLU A 292 -10.86 -4.70 1.43
CA GLU A 292 -9.92 -3.62 1.73
C GLU A 292 -10.08 -3.11 3.16
N THR A 293 -11.31 -3.10 3.67
CA THR A 293 -11.59 -2.79 5.08
C THR A 293 -10.80 -3.63 6.08
N ASP A 294 -10.41 -4.87 5.75
CA ASP A 294 -9.59 -5.72 6.62
C ASP A 294 -8.18 -5.13 6.88
N LEU A 295 -7.70 -4.25 5.98
CA LEU A 295 -6.45 -3.49 6.17
C LEU A 295 -6.49 -2.57 7.39
N PHE A 296 -7.67 -2.10 7.79
CA PHE A 296 -7.84 -1.21 8.94
C PHE A 296 -7.22 -1.79 10.22
N MET A 297 -7.44 -3.08 10.48
CA MET A 297 -6.94 -3.71 11.71
C MET A 297 -5.41 -3.87 11.68
N TYR A 298 -4.82 -4.09 10.51
CA TYR A 298 -3.37 -4.12 10.36
C TYR A 298 -2.77 -2.74 10.58
N GLN A 299 -3.33 -1.70 9.95
CA GLN A 299 -2.91 -0.30 10.15
C GLN A 299 -2.98 0.10 11.63
N ARG A 300 -4.09 -0.23 12.33
CA ARG A 300 -4.26 0.04 13.76
C ARG A 300 -3.18 -0.63 14.62
N LYS A 301 -2.93 -1.92 14.40
CA LYS A 301 -1.90 -2.65 15.15
C LYS A 301 -0.51 -2.10 14.89
N LEU A 302 -0.20 -1.75 13.63
CA LEU A 302 1.09 -1.15 13.26
C LEU A 302 1.27 0.22 13.90
N ASN A 303 0.29 1.12 13.76
CA ASN A 303 0.33 2.45 14.37
C ASN A 303 0.58 2.35 15.87
N LYS A 304 -0.13 1.45 16.58
CA LYS A 304 0.04 1.25 18.02
C LYS A 304 1.46 0.84 18.40
N ILE A 305 2.09 -0.04 17.62
CA ILE A 305 3.47 -0.47 17.89
C ILE A 305 4.45 0.66 17.53
N ASP A 306 4.22 1.33 16.40
CA ASP A 306 5.08 2.43 15.93
C ASP A 306 5.06 3.64 16.88
N GLU A 307 3.90 3.99 17.42
CA GLU A 307 3.68 5.08 18.39
C GLU A 307 4.15 4.75 19.80
N SER A 308 4.48 3.48 20.10
CA SER A 308 5.07 3.10 21.39
C SER A 308 6.54 3.51 21.53
N ARG A 309 7.16 3.97 20.44
CA ARG A 309 8.56 4.41 20.42
C ARG A 309 8.71 5.76 21.11
N VAL A 310 9.84 5.95 21.80
CA VAL A 310 10.24 7.22 22.43
C VAL A 310 11.50 7.72 21.74
N ASP A 311 11.44 8.94 21.19
CA ASP A 311 12.54 9.55 20.41
C ASP A 311 13.08 8.62 19.32
N GLY A 312 12.17 7.90 18.64
CA GLY A 312 12.48 6.94 17.59
C GLY A 312 12.92 5.55 18.08
N ASN A 313 13.14 5.35 19.38
CA ASN A 313 13.66 4.11 19.95
C ASN A 313 12.57 3.22 20.57
N PHE A 314 12.70 1.91 20.44
CA PHE A 314 11.96 0.95 21.26
C PHE A 314 12.62 0.84 22.63
N LEU A 315 11.82 0.95 23.68
CA LEU A 315 12.27 0.79 25.06
C LEU A 315 11.78 -0.54 25.65
N ASP A 316 12.60 -1.16 26.49
CA ASP A 316 12.20 -2.32 27.29
C ASP A 316 11.34 -1.91 28.51
N SER A 317 10.97 -2.88 29.35
CA SER A 317 10.19 -2.64 30.57
C SER A 317 10.87 -1.73 31.59
N ASP A 318 12.20 -1.59 31.53
CA ASP A 318 12.99 -0.73 32.40
C ASP A 318 13.25 0.65 31.77
N GLY A 319 12.70 0.91 30.58
CA GLY A 319 12.93 2.15 29.83
C GLY A 319 14.26 2.21 29.09
N LYS A 320 14.98 1.09 28.93
CA LYS A 320 16.27 1.06 28.22
C LYS A 320 16.05 0.85 26.72
N PRO A 321 16.81 1.56 25.85
CA PRO A 321 16.66 1.43 24.41
C PRO A 321 17.11 0.05 23.90
N ALA A 322 16.47 -0.39 22.83
CA ALA A 322 16.87 -1.54 22.04
C ALA A 322 18.30 -1.39 21.52
N ASP A 323 19.02 -2.51 21.44
CA ASP A 323 20.30 -2.52 20.72
C ASP A 323 20.07 -2.29 19.21
N ILE A 324 21.14 -2.01 18.49
CA ILE A 324 21.05 -1.69 17.05
C ILE A 324 20.40 -2.81 16.24
N HIS A 325 20.54 -4.07 16.65
CA HIS A 325 19.97 -5.22 15.95
C HIS A 325 18.47 -5.30 16.15
N ALA A 326 18.00 -5.27 17.40
CA ALA A 326 16.58 -5.27 17.72
C ALA A 326 15.89 -4.04 17.12
N GLN A 327 16.44 -2.85 17.32
CA GLN A 327 15.88 -1.59 16.80
C GLN A 327 15.69 -1.64 15.27
N ARG A 328 16.75 -2.00 14.52
CA ARG A 328 16.68 -2.07 13.05
C ARG A 328 15.74 -3.16 12.57
N THR A 329 15.68 -4.29 13.26
CA THR A 329 14.80 -5.41 12.88
C THR A 329 13.33 -5.05 13.06
N LEU A 330 12.95 -4.43 14.19
CA LEU A 330 11.58 -3.99 14.44
C LEU A 330 11.15 -2.93 13.43
N LEU A 331 12.00 -1.93 13.19
CA LEU A 331 11.72 -0.90 12.19
C LEU A 331 11.62 -1.48 10.77
N TYR A 332 12.45 -2.46 10.40
CA TYR A 332 12.33 -3.15 9.12
C TYR A 332 10.94 -3.81 8.97
N LEU A 333 10.47 -4.52 10.00
CA LEU A 333 9.16 -5.19 9.94
C LEU A 333 8.00 -4.18 9.83
N ILE A 334 8.08 -3.04 10.52
CA ILE A 334 7.10 -1.95 10.40
C ILE A 334 7.08 -1.42 8.96
N ARG A 335 8.24 -1.02 8.44
CA ARG A 335 8.37 -0.48 7.08
C ARG A 335 7.87 -1.45 6.03
N ARG A 336 8.26 -2.73 6.15
CA ARG A 336 7.81 -3.79 5.24
C ARG A 336 6.29 -3.96 5.30
N SER A 337 5.70 -3.89 6.49
CA SER A 337 4.25 -4.03 6.66
C SER A 337 3.47 -2.86 6.06
N TYR A 338 3.92 -1.61 6.24
CA TYR A 338 3.32 -0.46 5.55
C TYR A 338 3.48 -0.55 4.04
N ALA A 339 4.63 -1.00 3.54
CA ALA A 339 4.86 -1.17 2.10
C ALA A 339 3.93 -2.24 1.50
N LEU A 340 3.65 -3.31 2.24
CA LEU A 340 2.68 -4.33 1.83
C LEU A 340 1.25 -3.79 1.82
N ILE A 341 0.85 -3.01 2.84
CA ILE A 341 -0.47 -2.35 2.86
C ILE A 341 -0.60 -1.40 1.68
N TYR A 342 0.41 -0.58 1.40
CA TYR A 342 0.43 0.31 0.24
C TYR A 342 0.29 -0.46 -1.07
N GLY A 343 1.04 -1.56 -1.25
CA GLY A 343 0.91 -2.44 -2.41
C GLY A 343 -0.50 -3.01 -2.57
N LEU A 344 -1.12 -3.46 -1.48
CA LEU A 344 -2.50 -3.97 -1.47
C LEU A 344 -3.52 -2.90 -1.84
N LEU A 345 -3.35 -1.67 -1.34
CA LEU A 345 -4.22 -0.55 -1.68
C LEU A 345 -4.11 -0.14 -3.15
N ILE A 346 -2.90 -0.15 -3.72
CA ILE A 346 -2.70 0.13 -5.16
C ILE A 346 -3.31 -0.95 -6.03
N SER A 347 -3.24 -2.21 -5.60
CA SER A 347 -3.85 -3.32 -6.33
C SER A 347 -5.37 -3.42 -6.17
N SER A 348 -6.01 -2.52 -5.41
CA SER A 348 -7.47 -2.53 -5.25
C SER A 348 -8.13 -2.06 -6.55
N GLU A 349 -8.94 -2.94 -7.11
CA GLU A 349 -9.66 -2.72 -8.36
C GLU A 349 -10.98 -1.97 -8.09
N PRO A 350 -11.43 -1.07 -8.97
CA PRO A 350 -12.67 -0.31 -8.80
C PRO A 350 -13.91 -1.17 -9.12
N VAL A 351 -14.03 -2.31 -8.44
CA VAL A 351 -15.08 -3.31 -8.66
C VAL A 351 -15.69 -3.68 -7.32
N SER A 352 -17.01 -3.53 -7.20
CA SER A 352 -17.74 -3.92 -5.99
C SER A 352 -17.54 -5.41 -5.68
N GLU A 353 -17.49 -5.77 -4.40
CA GLU A 353 -17.47 -7.15 -3.92
C GLU A 353 -18.51 -8.05 -4.63
N ALA A 354 -19.69 -7.50 -4.95
CA ALA A 354 -20.76 -8.21 -5.63
C ALA A 354 -20.38 -8.70 -7.05
N LEU A 355 -19.47 -8.00 -7.74
CA LEU A 355 -19.03 -8.32 -9.09
C LEU A 355 -17.69 -9.06 -9.14
N LEU A 356 -16.95 -9.14 -8.04
CA LEU A 356 -15.67 -9.86 -7.97
C LEU A 356 -15.73 -11.30 -8.52
N PRO A 357 -16.79 -12.11 -8.28
CA PRO A 357 -16.84 -13.45 -8.85
C PRO A 357 -16.83 -13.47 -10.39
N ILE A 358 -17.42 -12.47 -11.04
CA ILE A 358 -17.44 -12.33 -12.50
C ILE A 358 -16.11 -11.76 -12.97
N TYR A 359 -15.64 -10.70 -12.33
CA TYR A 359 -14.38 -10.03 -12.64
C TYR A 359 -13.20 -11.01 -12.60
N ASN A 360 -13.08 -11.82 -11.54
CA ASN A 360 -11.99 -12.78 -11.39
C ASN A 360 -12.03 -13.90 -12.45
N GLN A 361 -13.24 -14.33 -12.86
CA GLN A 361 -13.39 -15.29 -13.95
C GLN A 361 -12.87 -14.71 -15.27
N LEU A 362 -13.20 -13.45 -15.55
CA LEU A 362 -12.71 -12.75 -16.74
C LEU A 362 -11.20 -12.49 -16.69
N GLN A 363 -10.64 -12.13 -15.53
CA GLN A 363 -9.19 -11.96 -15.38
C GLN A 363 -8.44 -13.26 -15.64
N THR A 364 -8.92 -14.37 -15.08
CA THR A 364 -8.37 -15.71 -15.33
C THR A 364 -8.42 -16.04 -16.82
N LEU A 365 -9.57 -15.78 -17.45
CA LEU A 365 -9.79 -16.03 -18.87
C LEU A 365 -8.86 -15.19 -19.76
N ARG A 366 -8.70 -13.89 -19.46
CA ARG A 366 -7.76 -13.00 -20.14
C ARG A 366 -6.34 -13.55 -20.06
N LYS A 367 -5.91 -13.97 -18.86
CA LYS A 367 -4.57 -14.53 -18.66
C LYS A 367 -4.35 -15.78 -19.52
N CYS A 368 -5.30 -16.72 -19.51
CA CYS A 368 -5.21 -17.92 -20.35
C CYS A 368 -5.12 -17.56 -21.85
N LEU A 369 -5.92 -16.60 -22.32
CA LEU A 369 -5.90 -16.16 -23.73
C LEU A 369 -4.57 -15.51 -24.12
N ILE A 370 -3.99 -14.68 -23.24
CA ILE A 370 -2.66 -14.10 -23.45
C ILE A 370 -1.60 -15.20 -23.51
N GLU A 371 -1.62 -16.16 -22.58
CA GLU A 371 -0.66 -17.28 -22.57
C GLU A 371 -0.76 -18.13 -23.85
N VAL A 372 -1.97 -18.35 -24.38
CA VAL A 372 -2.18 -19.01 -25.67
C VAL A 372 -1.54 -18.20 -26.80
N LYS A 373 -1.76 -16.88 -26.83
CA LYS A 373 -1.16 -15.99 -27.83
C LYS A 373 0.37 -16.01 -27.78
N GLU A 374 0.95 -15.90 -26.59
CA GLU A 374 2.39 -15.94 -26.38
C GLU A 374 3.02 -17.31 -26.70
N SER A 375 2.25 -18.39 -26.60
CA SER A 375 2.68 -19.76 -26.92
C SER A 375 2.58 -20.09 -28.42
N GLY A 376 2.33 -19.11 -29.28
CA GLY A 376 2.25 -19.29 -30.73
C GLY A 376 0.84 -19.51 -31.27
N GLY A 377 -0.20 -19.18 -30.49
CA GLY A 377 -1.60 -19.25 -30.90
C GLY A 377 -2.20 -20.65 -30.83
N VAL A 378 -3.30 -20.86 -31.55
CA VAL A 378 -3.99 -22.16 -31.63
C VAL A 378 -3.74 -22.83 -32.99
N SER A 379 -3.78 -24.17 -33.02
CA SER A 379 -3.56 -24.91 -34.28
C SER A 379 -4.81 -24.96 -35.16
N ASN A 380 -5.99 -24.76 -34.58
CA ASN A 380 -7.27 -24.68 -35.27
C ASN A 380 -8.30 -23.90 -34.43
N SER A 381 -9.26 -23.25 -35.07
CA SER A 381 -10.23 -22.37 -34.41
C SER A 381 -11.15 -23.08 -33.40
N ARG A 382 -11.23 -24.43 -33.41
CA ARG A 382 -12.05 -25.19 -32.44
C ARG A 382 -11.42 -25.20 -31.05
N GLU A 383 -10.10 -25.03 -30.94
CA GLU A 383 -9.41 -24.91 -29.65
C GLU A 383 -9.85 -23.67 -28.87
N LEU A 384 -10.41 -22.66 -29.54
CA LEU A 384 -10.96 -21.46 -28.92
C LEU A 384 -12.40 -21.63 -28.39
N TYR A 385 -13.07 -22.75 -28.69
CA TYR A 385 -14.47 -22.96 -28.30
C TYR A 385 -14.69 -22.94 -26.79
N PRO A 386 -13.85 -23.57 -25.94
CA PRO A 386 -14.02 -23.48 -24.50
C PRO A 386 -14.00 -22.04 -23.98
N TYR A 387 -13.11 -21.19 -24.52
CA TYR A 387 -13.03 -19.77 -24.17
C TYR A 387 -14.26 -19.00 -24.63
N SER A 388 -14.67 -19.19 -25.90
CA SER A 388 -15.88 -18.56 -26.45
C SER A 388 -17.16 -18.96 -25.70
N MET A 389 -17.29 -20.24 -25.32
CA MET A 389 -18.41 -20.72 -24.51
C MET A 389 -18.41 -20.08 -23.11
N LYS A 390 -17.23 -19.94 -22.48
CA LYS A 390 -17.13 -19.30 -21.17
C LYS A 390 -17.48 -17.81 -21.25
N LEU A 391 -17.03 -17.10 -22.29
CA LEU A 391 -17.39 -15.70 -22.52
C LEU A 391 -18.90 -15.54 -22.68
N ASN A 392 -19.51 -16.32 -23.58
CA ASN A 392 -20.96 -16.27 -23.80
C ASN A 392 -21.74 -16.62 -22.52
N SER A 393 -21.24 -17.57 -21.71
CA SER A 393 -21.86 -17.90 -20.43
C SER A 393 -21.84 -16.72 -19.45
N ILE A 394 -20.77 -15.92 -19.43
CA ILE A 394 -20.69 -14.71 -18.60
C ILE A 394 -21.56 -13.61 -19.19
N ASP A 395 -21.52 -13.43 -20.52
CA ASP A 395 -22.30 -12.43 -21.25
C ASP A 395 -23.81 -12.57 -21.00
N ASN A 396 -24.29 -13.82 -21.01
CA ASN A 396 -25.68 -14.17 -20.74
C ASN A 396 -26.14 -13.87 -19.31
N MET A 397 -25.23 -13.56 -18.38
CA MET A 397 -25.60 -13.09 -17.04
C MET A 397 -26.05 -11.63 -17.04
N ARG A 398 -25.83 -10.90 -18.13
CA ARG A 398 -26.20 -9.49 -18.25
C ARG A 398 -27.68 -9.32 -18.60
N VAL A 399 -28.28 -8.27 -18.07
CA VAL A 399 -29.61 -7.77 -18.47
C VAL A 399 -29.42 -6.34 -18.96
N ASP A 400 -29.83 -6.06 -20.20
CA ASP A 400 -29.63 -4.77 -20.88
C ASP A 400 -28.15 -4.29 -20.83
N GLY A 401 -27.22 -5.22 -21.03
CA GLY A 401 -25.77 -4.95 -21.02
C GLY A 401 -25.17 -4.72 -19.63
N LYS A 402 -25.91 -4.97 -18.54
CA LYS A 402 -25.47 -4.73 -17.16
C LYS A 402 -25.56 -5.98 -16.28
N PHE A 403 -24.67 -6.10 -15.31
CA PHE A 403 -24.66 -7.18 -14.33
C PHE A 403 -25.44 -6.78 -13.08
N TYR A 404 -26.64 -7.32 -12.89
CA TYR A 404 -27.48 -7.08 -11.72
C TYR A 404 -27.27 -8.14 -10.63
N VAL A 405 -27.41 -7.74 -9.37
CA VAL A 405 -27.47 -8.65 -8.22
C VAL A 405 -28.79 -8.43 -7.48
N GLY A 406 -29.74 -9.34 -7.71
CA GLY A 406 -31.14 -9.09 -7.34
C GLY A 406 -31.69 -7.89 -8.11
N ASN A 407 -32.11 -6.85 -7.39
CA ASN A 407 -32.57 -5.58 -7.97
C ASN A 407 -31.51 -4.48 -7.92
N ASP A 408 -30.31 -4.78 -7.42
CA ASP A 408 -29.24 -3.81 -7.25
C ASP A 408 -28.32 -3.80 -8.47
N LEU A 409 -27.79 -2.61 -8.78
CA LEU A 409 -26.78 -2.41 -9.83
C LEU A 409 -25.45 -2.05 -9.14
N PRO A 410 -24.56 -3.02 -8.90
CA PRO A 410 -23.32 -2.77 -8.18
C PRO A 410 -22.32 -1.94 -9.02
N GLU A 411 -21.44 -1.23 -8.33
CA GLU A 411 -20.32 -0.49 -8.93
C GLU A 411 -19.30 -1.42 -9.60
N GLY A 412 -18.56 -0.88 -10.57
CA GLY A 412 -17.57 -1.64 -11.34
C GLY A 412 -18.09 -2.21 -12.66
N GLN A 413 -19.31 -1.84 -13.09
CA GLN A 413 -19.88 -2.25 -14.37
C GLN A 413 -18.95 -1.93 -15.54
N GLY A 414 -18.34 -0.75 -15.56
CA GLY A 414 -17.40 -0.33 -16.60
C GLY A 414 -16.21 -1.29 -16.69
N SER A 415 -15.54 -1.55 -15.57
CA SER A 415 -14.37 -2.43 -15.50
C SER A 415 -14.70 -3.88 -15.90
N VAL A 416 -15.84 -4.42 -15.47
CA VAL A 416 -16.25 -5.78 -15.87
C VAL A 416 -16.59 -5.86 -17.36
N ASN A 417 -17.31 -4.87 -17.90
CA ASN A 417 -17.66 -4.83 -19.32
C ASN A 417 -16.43 -4.60 -20.21
N GLU A 418 -15.50 -3.73 -19.80
CA GLU A 418 -14.25 -3.50 -20.52
C GLU A 418 -13.40 -4.78 -20.55
N LEU A 419 -13.27 -5.47 -19.42
CA LEU A 419 -12.52 -6.72 -19.35
C LEU A 419 -13.17 -7.84 -20.19
N LEU A 420 -14.50 -7.91 -20.20
CA LEU A 420 -15.25 -8.82 -21.05
C LEU A 420 -14.99 -8.54 -22.53
N ALA A 421 -15.02 -7.28 -22.94
CA ALA A 421 -14.70 -6.86 -24.30
C ALA A 421 -13.25 -7.24 -24.68
N GLN A 422 -12.27 -6.95 -23.82
CA GLN A 422 -10.87 -7.34 -24.03
C GLN A 422 -10.71 -8.85 -24.26
N CYS A 423 -11.45 -9.69 -23.52
CA CYS A 423 -11.39 -11.13 -23.73
C CYS A 423 -12.02 -11.56 -25.07
N TYR A 424 -13.11 -10.93 -25.50
CA TYR A 424 -13.68 -11.16 -26.83
C TYR A 424 -12.70 -10.74 -27.93
N ASP A 425 -12.05 -9.57 -27.80
CA ASP A 425 -11.06 -9.07 -28.74
C ASP A 425 -9.88 -10.04 -28.88
N LEU A 426 -9.31 -10.50 -27.76
CA LEU A 426 -8.23 -11.50 -27.76
C LEU A 426 -8.66 -12.82 -28.43
N CYS A 427 -9.90 -13.27 -28.19
CA CYS A 427 -10.42 -14.47 -28.85
C CYS A 427 -10.59 -14.27 -30.37
N TYR A 428 -10.99 -13.07 -30.79
CA TYR A 428 -11.14 -12.72 -32.20
C TYR A 428 -9.79 -12.64 -32.90
N GLU A 429 -8.81 -11.97 -32.30
CA GLU A 429 -7.43 -11.89 -32.80
C GLU A 429 -6.83 -13.29 -32.99
N LEU A 430 -6.89 -14.16 -31.97
CA LEU A 430 -6.38 -15.53 -32.07
C LEU A 430 -7.06 -16.35 -33.18
N ARG A 431 -8.35 -16.10 -33.43
CA ARG A 431 -9.08 -16.76 -34.51
C ARG A 431 -8.62 -16.26 -35.88
N ALA A 432 -8.48 -14.95 -36.04
CA ALA A 432 -8.01 -14.34 -37.28
C ALA A 432 -6.59 -14.83 -37.63
N ASP A 433 -5.67 -14.86 -36.66
CA ASP A 433 -4.30 -15.37 -36.82
C ASP A 433 -4.28 -16.83 -37.32
N THR A 434 -5.24 -17.64 -36.86
CA THR A 434 -5.36 -19.05 -37.25
C THR A 434 -5.89 -19.20 -38.68
N GLU A 435 -6.83 -18.34 -39.09
CA GLU A 435 -7.42 -18.34 -40.43
C GLU A 435 -6.38 -17.85 -41.47
N GLU A 436 -5.64 -16.78 -41.18
CA GLU A 436 -4.56 -16.25 -42.04
C GLU A 436 -3.36 -17.22 -42.16
N GLY A 437 -3.00 -17.89 -41.07
CA GLY A 437 -1.96 -18.93 -41.06
C GLY A 437 -2.37 -20.22 -41.78
N GLY A 438 -3.67 -20.46 -41.93
CA GLY A 438 -4.24 -21.58 -42.68
C GLY A 438 -4.31 -21.34 -44.18
N GLU A 439 -4.45 -20.09 -44.63
CA GLU A 439 -4.45 -19.71 -46.06
C GLU A 439 -3.03 -19.57 -46.66
N SER A 440 -2.00 -19.51 -45.80
CA SER A 440 -0.59 -19.37 -46.20
C SER A 440 0.17 -20.70 -46.31
N LYS A 441 -0.52 -21.84 -46.19
CA LYS A 441 -0.01 -23.21 -46.41
C LYS A 441 -0.79 -23.90 -47.53
#